data_AF-A0A1I2IKT4-F1
#
_entry.id   AF-A0A1I2IKT4-F1
#
_cell.length_a   1.000
_cell.length_b   1.000
_cell.length_c   1.000
_cell.angle_alpha   90.00
_cell.angle_beta   90.00
_cell.angle_gamma   90.00
#
_symmetry.space_group_name_H-M   'P 1'
#
loop_
_entity.id
_entity.type
_entity.pdbx_description
1 polymer ?
#
loop_
_entity_poly.entity_id
_entity_poly.type
_entity_poly.pdbx_seq_one_letter_code
_entity_poly.pdbx_strand_id
1 'polypeptide(L)'
;MNKTYYNLNANEQKLHKFSILSSTLLYGSLFGYSINKDIFYIWLIMMLCGGISLLYTKKWIRTEIRAKVMTNIIVLTVLLDVWIVSDFIAVPMLIKQLVFLIVFCIFGYKYFRLLYEGKLAVKDGIVI
;
A
#
# COMPACT_ATOMS: atom_id res chain seq x y z
N MET A 1 -5.92 19.06 15.73
CA MET A 1 -6.90 18.09 16.28
C MET A 1 -6.81 16.81 15.49
N ASN A 2 -6.40 15.70 16.12
CA ASN A 2 -6.51 14.38 15.50
C ASN A 2 -8.00 14.02 15.43
N LYS A 3 -8.53 13.80 14.22
CA LYS A 3 -9.89 13.28 14.04
C LYS A 3 -9.91 11.82 14.54
N THR A 4 -10.82 11.49 15.44
CA THR A 4 -11.15 10.10 15.78
C THR A 4 -11.84 9.43 14.59
N TYR A 5 -11.66 8.12 14.40
CA TYR A 5 -12.23 7.37 13.26
C TYR A 5 -13.75 7.57 13.10
N TYR A 6 -14.47 7.76 14.22
CA TYR A 6 -15.90 8.05 14.25
C TYR A 6 -16.29 9.46 13.79
N ASN A 7 -15.35 10.40 13.71
CA ASN A 7 -15.51 11.76 13.17
C ASN A 7 -15.06 11.87 11.70
N LEU A 8 -14.72 10.76 11.06
CA LEU A 8 -14.38 10.71 9.64
C LEU A 8 -15.63 10.58 8.79
N ASN A 9 -15.63 11.25 7.66
CA ASN A 9 -16.61 11.10 6.59
C ASN A 9 -16.71 9.63 6.13
N ALA A 10 -17.90 9.16 5.71
CA ALA A 10 -18.09 7.84 5.09
C ALA A 10 -17.07 7.50 3.98
N ASN A 11 -16.66 8.48 3.17
CA ASN A 11 -15.63 8.31 2.15
C ASN A 11 -14.22 8.17 2.75
N GLU A 12 -13.90 8.91 3.81
CA GLU A 12 -12.65 8.78 4.57
C GLU A 12 -12.56 7.38 5.22
N GLN A 13 -13.64 6.90 5.84
CA GLN A 13 -13.68 5.57 6.47
C GLN A 13 -13.46 4.43 5.46
N LYS A 14 -14.13 4.50 4.29
CA LYS A 14 -13.93 3.53 3.20
C LYS A 14 -12.49 3.57 2.69
N LEU A 15 -11.94 4.76 2.46
CA LEU A 15 -10.56 4.93 2.04
C LEU A 15 -9.58 4.32 3.04
N HIS A 16 -9.79 4.52 4.34
CA HIS A 16 -9.00 3.90 5.41
C HIS A 16 -9.02 2.38 5.34
N LYS A 17 -10.22 1.79 5.35
CA LYS A 17 -10.40 0.34 5.35
C LYS A 17 -9.76 -0.32 4.13
N PHE A 18 -10.02 0.21 2.94
CA PHE A 18 -9.46 -0.34 1.71
C PHE A 18 -7.95 -0.09 1.62
N SER A 19 -7.44 1.07 2.04
CA SER A 19 -5.99 1.35 2.02
C SER A 19 -5.19 0.37 2.88
N ILE A 20 -5.70 0.06 4.09
CA ILE A 20 -5.10 -0.93 4.98
C ILE A 20 -5.12 -2.29 4.29
N LEU A 21 -6.28 -2.70 3.75
CA LEU A 21 -6.43 -3.98 3.07
C LEU A 21 -5.49 -4.11 1.85
N SER A 22 -5.44 -3.10 0.97
CA SER A 22 -4.55 -3.11 -0.21
C SER A 22 -3.09 -3.22 0.22
N SER A 23 -2.70 -2.45 1.24
CA SER A 23 -1.32 -2.47 1.75
C SER A 23 -0.96 -3.83 2.33
N THR A 24 -1.81 -4.41 3.18
CA THR A 24 -1.58 -5.74 3.75
C THR A 24 -1.47 -6.81 2.67
N LEU A 25 -2.31 -6.76 1.64
CA LEU A 25 -2.29 -7.74 0.55
C LEU A 25 -1.04 -7.60 -0.34
N LEU A 26 -0.65 -6.37 -0.69
CA LEU A 26 0.52 -6.10 -1.52
C LEU A 26 1.82 -6.41 -0.77
N TYR A 27 2.03 -5.78 0.39
CA TYR A 27 3.28 -5.89 1.14
C TYR A 27 3.37 -7.19 1.96
N GLY A 28 2.24 -7.75 2.39
CA GLY A 28 2.19 -9.04 3.05
C GLY A 28 2.53 -10.19 2.09
N SER A 29 2.14 -10.08 0.81
CA SER A 29 2.57 -11.02 -0.22
C SER A 29 4.09 -11.02 -0.39
N LEU A 30 4.70 -9.83 -0.46
CA LEU A 30 6.15 -9.68 -0.59
C LEU A 30 6.92 -10.27 0.59
N PHE A 31 6.45 -9.98 1.81
CA PHE A 31 7.05 -10.53 3.01
C PHE A 31 6.84 -12.06 3.09
N GLY A 32 5.64 -12.53 2.76
CA GLY A 32 5.31 -13.96 2.73
C GLY A 32 6.16 -14.75 1.74
N TYR A 33 6.37 -14.24 0.53
CA TYR A 33 7.26 -14.85 -0.46
C TYR A 33 8.69 -15.01 0.06
N SER A 34 9.18 -14.03 0.83
CA SER A 34 10.53 -14.10 1.40
C SER A 34 10.68 -15.17 2.49
N ILE A 35 9.58 -15.57 3.13
CA ILE A 35 9.54 -16.63 4.16
C ILE A 35 9.35 -18.00 3.52
N ASN A 36 8.41 -18.11 2.57
CA ASN A 36 8.07 -19.37 1.93
C ASN A 36 7.89 -19.18 0.43
N LYS A 37 8.95 -19.48 -0.33
CA LYS A 37 8.99 -19.36 -1.79
C LYS A 37 8.14 -20.42 -2.49
N ASP A 38 7.92 -21.57 -1.86
CA ASP A 38 7.26 -22.73 -2.47
C ASP A 38 5.77 -22.46 -2.78
N ILE A 39 5.17 -21.51 -2.06
CA ILE A 39 3.77 -21.13 -2.22
C ILE A 39 3.61 -19.86 -3.08
N PHE A 40 4.47 -19.69 -4.09
CA PHE A 40 4.52 -18.53 -4.98
C PHE A 40 3.15 -18.11 -5.53
N TYR A 41 2.32 -19.07 -5.98
CA TYR A 41 1.01 -18.76 -6.56
C TYR A 41 0.04 -18.11 -5.58
N ILE A 42 0.10 -18.47 -4.28
CA ILE A 42 -0.76 -17.82 -3.27
C ILE A 42 -0.33 -16.37 -3.08
N TRP A 43 0.98 -16.12 -3.01
CA TRP A 43 1.51 -14.76 -2.90
C TRP A 43 1.11 -13.91 -4.12
N LEU A 44 1.20 -14.47 -5.32
CA LEU A 44 0.77 -13.81 -6.55
C LEU A 44 -0.74 -13.47 -6.54
N ILE A 45 -1.60 -14.41 -6.11
CA ILE A 45 -3.04 -14.17 -5.97
C ILE A 45 -3.31 -13.06 -4.94
N MET A 46 -2.64 -13.07 -3.79
CA MET A 46 -2.77 -12.01 -2.78
C MET A 46 -2.37 -10.64 -3.35
N MET A 47 -1.28 -10.58 -4.11
CA MET A 47 -0.82 -9.35 -4.73
C MET A 47 -1.82 -8.83 -5.77
N LEU A 48 -2.41 -9.70 -6.60
CA LEU A 48 -3.46 -9.35 -7.54
C LEU A 48 -4.70 -8.80 -6.82
N CYS A 49 -5.16 -9.46 -5.76
CA CYS A 49 -6.24 -8.97 -4.90
C CYS A 49 -5.91 -7.60 -4.28
N GLY A 50 -4.65 -7.40 -3.87
CA GLY A 50 -4.14 -6.13 -3.37
C GLY A 50 -4.19 -5.02 -4.42
N GLY A 51 -3.81 -5.32 -5.67
CA GLY A 51 -3.88 -4.39 -6.80
C GLY A 51 -5.32 -4.01 -7.16
N ILE A 52 -6.24 -4.98 -7.15
CA ILE A 52 -7.67 -4.72 -7.34
C ILE A 52 -8.20 -3.81 -6.23
N SER A 53 -7.88 -4.11 -4.97
CA SER A 53 -8.22 -3.28 -3.82
C SER A 53 -7.67 -1.85 -3.95
N LEU A 54 -6.45 -1.70 -4.50
CA LEU A 54 -5.82 -0.41 -4.77
C LEU A 54 -6.59 0.41 -5.84
N LEU A 55 -7.11 -0.26 -6.88
CA LEU A 55 -7.93 0.38 -7.90
C LEU A 55 -9.28 0.86 -7.34
N TYR A 56 -9.85 0.14 -6.36
CA TYR A 56 -11.04 0.62 -5.65
C TYR A 56 -10.72 1.84 -4.79
N THR A 57 -9.57 1.86 -4.09
CA THR A 57 -9.16 3.00 -3.26
C THR A 57 -9.02 4.30 -4.05
N LYS A 58 -8.60 4.22 -5.33
CA LYS A 58 -8.49 5.36 -6.26
C LYS A 58 -9.73 6.26 -6.24
N LYS A 59 -10.94 5.70 -6.15
CA LYS A 59 -12.21 6.45 -6.20
C LYS A 59 -12.35 7.45 -5.06
N TRP A 60 -11.77 7.15 -3.90
CA TRP A 60 -11.91 7.96 -2.69
C TRP A 60 -10.72 8.91 -2.46
N ILE A 61 -9.67 8.84 -3.29
CA ILE A 61 -8.54 9.76 -3.26
C ILE A 61 -8.86 11.02 -4.06
N ARG A 62 -8.51 12.19 -3.51
CA ARG A 62 -8.60 13.50 -4.18
C ARG A 62 -7.95 13.49 -5.56
N THR A 63 -8.69 13.94 -6.57
CA THR A 63 -8.28 13.90 -7.99
C THR A 63 -6.91 14.55 -8.23
N GLU A 64 -6.64 15.69 -7.58
CA GLU A 64 -5.38 16.46 -7.69
C GLU A 64 -4.13 15.66 -7.31
N ILE A 65 -4.23 14.81 -6.28
CA ILE A 65 -3.08 14.05 -5.74
C ILE A 65 -3.16 12.55 -6.08
N ARG A 66 -4.29 12.09 -6.63
CA ARG A 66 -4.60 10.69 -6.93
C ARG A 66 -3.54 10.04 -7.79
N ALA A 67 -3.20 10.65 -8.93
CA ALA A 67 -2.20 10.08 -9.85
C ALA A 67 -0.85 9.94 -9.15
N LYS A 68 -0.38 11.01 -8.49
CA LYS A 68 0.89 11.02 -7.76
C LYS A 68 0.97 9.94 -6.68
N VAL A 69 -0.08 9.80 -5.88
CA VAL A 69 -0.15 8.79 -4.82
C VAL A 69 -0.19 7.37 -5.38
N MET A 70 -1.04 7.12 -6.39
CA MET A 70 -1.17 5.81 -7.02
C MET A 70 0.14 5.38 -7.70
N THR A 71 0.75 6.28 -8.48
CA THR A 71 2.04 6.02 -9.13
C THR A 71 3.12 5.72 -8.11
N ASN A 72 3.19 6.48 -7.00
CA ASN A 72 4.16 6.21 -5.94
C ASN A 72 3.96 4.82 -5.32
N ILE A 73 2.72 4.40 -5.06
CA ILE A 73 2.44 3.07 -4.52
C ILE A 73 2.85 1.99 -5.53
N ILE A 74 2.44 2.12 -6.80
CA ILE A 74 2.74 1.13 -7.83
C ILE A 74 4.25 1.00 -8.05
N VAL A 75 4.95 2.12 -8.24
CA VAL A 75 6.41 2.14 -8.45
C VAL A 75 7.13 1.56 -7.25
N LEU A 76 6.71 1.93 -6.03
CA LEU A 76 7.33 1.41 -4.81
C LEU A 76 7.13 -0.10 -4.68
N THR A 77 5.91 -0.60 -4.89
CA THR A 77 5.63 -2.04 -4.84
C THR A 77 6.47 -2.77 -5.88
N VAL A 78 6.51 -2.33 -7.13
CA VAL A 78 7.31 -2.97 -8.19
C VAL A 78 8.81 -2.97 -7.85
N LEU A 79 9.35 -1.88 -7.29
CA LEU A 79 10.75 -1.83 -6.87
C LEU A 79 11.04 -2.80 -5.72
N LEU A 80 10.12 -2.92 -4.76
CA LEU A 80 10.26 -3.86 -3.64
C LEU A 80 10.10 -5.31 -4.09
N ASP A 81 9.22 -5.59 -5.05
CA ASP A 81 9.10 -6.90 -5.73
C ASP A 81 10.41 -7.29 -6.39
N VAL A 82 10.95 -6.43 -7.25
CA VAL A 82 12.21 -6.69 -7.92
C VAL A 82 13.32 -6.89 -6.88
N TRP A 83 13.38 -6.07 -5.84
CA TRP A 83 14.37 -6.22 -4.77
C TRP A 83 14.30 -7.58 -4.04
N ILE A 84 13.10 -8.04 -3.71
CA ILE A 84 12.87 -9.30 -2.97
C ILE A 84 13.07 -10.53 -3.87
N VAL A 85 12.57 -10.50 -5.10
CA VAL A 85 12.56 -11.65 -6.03
C VAL A 85 13.87 -11.75 -6.83
N SER A 86 14.61 -10.66 -6.98
CA SER A 86 15.88 -10.65 -7.71
C SER A 86 16.93 -11.54 -7.05
N ASP A 87 17.15 -12.73 -7.59
CA ASP A 87 18.27 -13.59 -7.23
C ASP A 87 19.61 -13.09 -7.80
N PHE A 88 19.61 -12.16 -8.78
CA PHE A 88 20.84 -11.57 -9.33
C PHE A 88 21.56 -10.61 -8.37
N ILE A 89 20.86 -10.15 -7.32
CA ILE A 89 21.46 -9.37 -6.25
C ILE A 89 21.91 -10.36 -5.17
N ALA A 90 23.23 -10.59 -5.09
CA ALA A 90 23.90 -11.47 -4.11
C ALA A 90 23.89 -10.87 -2.69
N VAL A 91 22.73 -10.40 -2.24
CA VAL A 91 22.50 -9.88 -0.90
C VAL A 91 21.71 -10.95 -0.12
N PRO A 92 22.16 -11.32 1.09
CA PRO A 92 21.44 -12.23 1.97
C PRO A 92 19.97 -11.82 2.14
N MET A 93 19.06 -12.81 2.15
CA MET A 93 17.62 -12.56 2.24
C MET A 93 17.23 -11.72 3.46
N LEU A 94 17.90 -11.94 4.61
CA LEU A 94 17.72 -11.13 5.82
C LEU A 94 17.96 -9.63 5.58
N ILE A 95 19.01 -9.28 4.82
CA ILE A 95 19.31 -7.88 4.51
C ILE A 95 18.25 -7.32 3.55
N LYS A 96 17.79 -8.12 2.58
CA LYS A 96 16.70 -7.72 1.67
C LYS A 96 15.42 -7.41 2.44
N GLN A 97 15.04 -8.26 3.39
CA GLN A 97 13.88 -8.07 4.26
C GLN A 97 14.02 -6.84 5.16
N LEU A 98 15.22 -6.58 5.70
CA LEU A 98 15.47 -5.42 6.56
C LEU A 98 15.36 -4.10 5.77
N VAL A 99 15.93 -4.05 4.56
CA VAL A 99 15.79 -2.89 3.66
C VAL A 99 14.32 -2.70 3.25
N PHE A 100 13.64 -3.79 2.90
CA PHE A 100 12.20 -3.76 2.62
C PHE A 100 11.40 -3.16 3.77
N LEU A 101 11.65 -3.61 5.01
CA LEU A 101 10.96 -3.12 6.20
C LEU A 101 11.20 -1.62 6.42
N ILE A 102 12.46 -1.16 6.30
CA ILE A 102 12.80 0.26 6.47
C ILE A 102 12.08 1.11 5.42
N VAL A 103 12.16 0.71 4.15
CA VAL A 103 11.52 1.44 3.05
C VAL A 103 10.00 1.45 3.24
N PHE A 104 9.40 0.30 3.54
CA PHE A 104 7.98 0.18 3.83
C PHE A 104 7.54 1.06 5.00
N CYS A 105 8.30 1.10 6.09
CA CYS A 105 8.01 1.97 7.23
C CYS A 105 8.06 3.46 6.85
N ILE A 106 9.07 3.90 6.09
CA ILE A 106 9.22 5.32 5.70
C ILE A 106 8.09 5.76 4.76
N PHE A 107 7.84 4.99 3.71
CA PHE A 107 6.82 5.33 2.71
C PHE A 107 5.41 5.08 3.23
N GLY A 108 5.21 3.97 3.93
CA GLY A 108 3.97 3.65 4.63
C GLY A 108 3.63 4.74 5.64
N TYR A 109 4.56 5.17 6.48
CA TYR A 109 4.33 6.27 7.42
C TYR A 109 3.88 7.56 6.72
N LYS A 110 4.55 7.97 5.63
CA LYS A 110 4.13 9.15 4.86
C LYS A 110 2.72 9.00 4.31
N TYR A 111 2.39 7.85 3.72
CA TYR A 111 1.06 7.58 3.17
C TYR A 111 -0.02 7.53 4.24
N PHE A 112 0.17 6.71 5.28
CA PHE A 112 -0.78 6.54 6.37
C PHE A 112 -0.95 7.83 7.17
N ARG A 113 0.10 8.62 7.36
CA ARG A 113 -0.03 9.95 7.97
C ARG A 113 -0.97 10.86 7.17
N LEU A 114 -0.81 10.94 5.84
CA LEU A 114 -1.72 11.72 4.98
C LEU A 114 -3.16 11.18 5.00
N LEU A 115 -3.31 9.86 5.13
CA LEU A 115 -4.58 9.16 5.28
C LEU A 115 -5.27 9.56 6.60
N TYR A 116 -4.60 9.38 7.75
CA TYR A 116 -5.13 9.70 9.09
C TYR A 116 -5.31 11.21 9.32
N GLU A 117 -4.57 12.07 8.64
CA GLU A 117 -4.78 13.52 8.65
C GLU A 117 -6.02 13.95 7.82
N GLY A 118 -6.68 13.04 7.11
CA GLY A 118 -7.84 13.33 6.26
C GLY A 118 -7.50 14.18 5.02
N LYS A 119 -6.21 14.32 4.71
CA LYS A 119 -5.72 15.11 3.57
C LYS A 119 -5.73 14.33 2.26
N LEU A 120 -5.93 13.01 2.33
CA LEU A 120 -5.96 12.12 1.17
C LEU A 120 -7.37 11.98 0.56
N ALA A 121 -8.41 12.05 1.39
CA ALA A 121 -9.78 11.71 1.00
C ALA A 121 -10.53 12.86 0.33
N VAL A 122 -11.44 12.52 -0.57
CA VAL A 122 -12.42 13.44 -1.14
C VAL A 122 -13.34 13.93 -0.01
N LYS A 123 -13.57 15.25 0.08
CA LYS A 123 -14.51 15.85 1.04
C LYS A 123 -15.94 15.55 0.57
N ASP A 124 -16.84 15.25 1.50
CA ASP A 124 -18.26 15.05 1.16
C ASP A 124 -18.83 16.28 0.46
N GLY A 125 -19.65 16.01 -0.57
CA GLY A 125 -20.31 17.04 -1.37
C GLY A 125 -19.60 17.40 -2.68
N ILE A 126 -18.41 16.86 -2.96
CA ILE A 126 -17.77 17.00 -4.28
C ILE A 126 -18.11 15.76 -5.11
N VAL A 127 -19.16 15.88 -5.92
CA VAL A 127 -19.49 14.91 -6.97
C VAL A 127 -18.33 14.89 -7.97
N ILE A 128 -17.77 13.71 -8.22
CA ILE A 128 -16.76 13.46 -9.27
C ILE A 128 -17.50 13.01 -10.53
#